data_AF-A0AAE3Y8K1-F1
#
_entry.id   AF-A0AAE3Y8K1-F1
#
_cell.length_a   1.000
_cell.length_b   1.000
_cell.length_c   1.000
_cell.angle_alpha   90.00
_cell.angle_beta   90.00
_cell.angle_gamma   90.00
#
_symmetry.space_group_name_H-M   'P 1'
#
loop_
_entity.id
_entity.type
_entity.pdbx_description
1 polymer ?
#
loop_
_entity_poly.entity_id
_entity_poly.type
_entity_poly.pdbx_seq_one_letter_code
_entity_poly.pdbx_strand_id
1 'polypeptide(L)'
;MKKFDNLYSKLDQLEKLNKQKYKEQLKFDEHVNEMINSVCLNKKVFLFYYENYQKALEHSRHGNIMTAENLVSRAGKYIDKSLLSEDEKKLYDLICVPIDAYLHYRKGDFSAAFTGTKKTMELDSYFEKKFPIVFFHKIQQIHNLARISFRSMEVDRALIILKDIFRLLIDKTQITFEDVVYDPIYLEYNSDDLRKSMIFDILTDVITTAEKHKENEKISILDFCDEIITHSSFNKLETQAIL
;
A
#
# COMPACT_ATOMS: atom_id res chain seq x y z
N MET A 1 -4.36 29.19 8.75
CA MET A 1 -3.17 28.47 9.26
C MET A 1 -3.34 27.94 10.67
N LYS A 2 -3.78 28.71 11.69
CA LYS A 2 -3.85 28.25 13.09
C LYS A 2 -4.68 26.98 13.42
N LYS A 3 -5.66 26.57 12.59
CA LYS A 3 -6.56 25.45 12.90
C LYS A 3 -5.83 24.10 13.00
N PHE A 4 -4.84 23.89 12.13
CA PHE A 4 -4.17 22.59 11.97
C PHE A 4 -2.74 22.56 12.53
N ASP A 5 -2.30 23.59 13.27
CA ASP A 5 -0.95 23.67 13.83
C ASP A 5 -0.65 22.45 14.74
N ASN A 6 -1.66 21.98 15.49
CA ASN A 6 -1.56 20.78 16.33
C ASN A 6 -1.39 19.50 15.48
N LEU A 7 -2.17 19.38 14.41
CA LEU A 7 -2.09 18.27 13.46
C LEU A 7 -0.67 18.16 12.85
N TYR A 8 -0.12 19.25 12.32
CA TYR A 8 1.23 19.24 11.75
C TYR A 8 2.31 19.02 12.82
N SER A 9 2.19 19.64 14.00
CA SER A 9 3.14 19.42 15.09
C SER A 9 3.17 17.96 15.55
N LYS A 10 2.00 17.29 15.58
CA LYS A 10 1.92 15.89 15.97
C LYS A 10 2.43 14.97 14.86
N LEU A 11 2.17 15.30 13.59
CA LEU A 11 2.77 14.62 12.45
C LEU A 11 4.30 14.65 12.49
N ASP A 12 4.91 15.81 12.79
CA ASP A 12 6.37 15.94 12.91
C ASP A 12 6.96 15.05 14.02
N GLN A 13 6.24 14.90 15.14
CA GLN A 13 6.65 14.00 16.22
C GLN A 13 6.58 12.54 15.77
N LEU A 14 5.49 12.17 15.09
CA LEU A 14 5.29 10.83 14.55
C LEU A 14 6.30 10.47 13.47
N GLU A 15 6.68 11.41 12.60
CA GLU A 15 7.69 11.18 11.57
C GLU A 15 9.06 10.88 12.19
N LYS A 16 9.44 11.59 13.26
CA LYS A 16 10.67 11.32 14.01
C LYS A 16 10.65 9.92 14.63
N LEU A 17 9.55 9.55 15.27
CA LEU A 17 9.37 8.21 15.84
C LEU A 17 9.43 7.12 14.75
N ASN A 18 8.77 7.33 13.61
CA ASN A 18 8.77 6.37 12.49
C ASN A 18 10.19 6.12 11.96
N LYS A 19 10.96 7.19 11.72
CA LYS A 19 12.35 7.09 11.27
C LYS A 19 13.27 6.41 12.29
N GLN A 20 13.04 6.60 13.59
CA GLN A 20 13.90 6.07 14.65
C GLN A 20 13.54 4.64 15.07
N LYS A 21 12.25 4.26 15.01
CA LYS A 21 11.75 3.06 15.68
C LYS A 21 11.13 2.03 14.73
N TYR A 22 10.54 2.43 13.61
CA TYR A 22 9.69 1.53 12.80
C TYR A 22 10.19 1.25 11.39
N LYS A 23 11.03 2.13 10.82
CA LYS A 23 11.40 2.10 9.39
C LYS A 23 12.32 0.93 8.97
N GLU A 24 12.76 0.09 9.91
CA GLU A 24 13.63 -1.05 9.61
C GLU A 24 12.88 -2.29 9.06
N GLN A 25 11.53 -2.30 9.06
CA GLN A 25 10.76 -3.55 8.89
C GLN A 25 9.99 -3.74 7.57
N LEU A 26 10.04 -2.79 6.63
CA LEU A 26 9.48 -3.00 5.29
C LEU A 26 10.53 -3.58 4.34
N LYS A 27 10.93 -4.82 4.63
CA LYS A 27 11.69 -5.66 3.69
C LYS A 27 10.73 -6.54 2.89
N PHE A 28 9.70 -5.93 2.30
CA PHE A 28 8.78 -6.64 1.41
C PHE A 28 9.56 -7.38 0.31
N ASP A 29 10.66 -6.79 -0.17
CA ASP A 29 11.61 -7.41 -1.09
C ASP A 29 12.24 -8.72 -0.56
N GLU A 30 12.56 -8.81 0.73
CA GLU A 30 13.09 -10.03 1.34
C GLU A 30 12.01 -11.12 1.40
N HIS A 31 10.78 -10.74 1.73
CA HIS A 31 9.66 -11.69 1.74
C HIS A 31 9.24 -12.14 0.34
N VAL A 32 9.34 -11.29 -0.69
CA VAL A 32 9.12 -11.75 -2.06
C VAL A 32 10.16 -12.79 -2.46
N ASN A 33 11.42 -12.65 -2.03
CA ASN A 33 12.44 -13.68 -2.23
C ASN A 33 12.07 -14.99 -1.52
N GLU A 34 11.53 -14.94 -0.30
CA GLU A 34 11.01 -16.13 0.41
C GLU A 34 9.86 -16.79 -0.36
N MET A 35 8.92 -15.98 -0.88
CA MET A 35 7.80 -16.46 -1.70
C MET A 35 8.29 -17.15 -2.97
N ILE A 36 9.21 -16.53 -3.72
CA ILE A 36 9.84 -17.11 -4.92
C ILE A 36 10.55 -18.42 -4.56
N ASN A 37 11.28 -18.45 -3.45
CA ASN A 37 11.99 -19.65 -3.02
C ASN A 37 11.07 -20.80 -2.61
N SER A 38 9.87 -20.49 -2.12
CA SER A 38 8.87 -21.45 -1.65
C SER A 38 7.93 -21.95 -2.75
N VAL A 39 7.62 -21.11 -3.74
CA VAL A 39 6.60 -21.40 -4.76
C VAL A 39 7.21 -21.81 -6.10
N CYS A 40 8.33 -21.20 -6.51
CA CYS A 40 8.84 -21.33 -7.86
C CYS A 40 9.85 -22.46 -8.01
N LEU A 41 9.69 -23.28 -9.05
CA LEU A 41 10.70 -24.26 -9.45
C LEU A 41 11.91 -23.56 -10.08
N ASN A 42 11.66 -22.59 -10.97
CA ASN A 42 12.71 -21.81 -11.63
C ASN A 42 12.89 -20.43 -11.00
N LYS A 43 13.56 -20.40 -9.84
CA LYS A 43 13.79 -19.21 -9.02
C LYS A 43 14.52 -18.09 -9.78
N LYS A 44 15.53 -18.43 -10.57
CA LYS A 44 16.34 -17.45 -11.33
C LYS A 44 15.48 -16.62 -12.28
N VAL A 45 14.55 -17.30 -12.93
CA VAL A 45 13.62 -16.68 -13.87
C VAL A 45 12.67 -15.71 -13.14
N PHE A 46 12.12 -16.09 -11.99
CA PHE A 46 11.29 -15.21 -11.17
C PHE A 46 12.05 -14.03 -10.56
N LEU A 47 13.28 -14.23 -10.09
CA LEU A 47 14.13 -13.14 -9.59
C LEU A 47 14.44 -12.12 -10.70
N PHE A 48 14.72 -12.57 -11.92
CA PHE A 48 14.91 -11.67 -13.05
C PHE A 48 13.66 -10.82 -13.33
N TYR A 49 12.45 -11.39 -13.25
CA TYR A 49 11.23 -10.60 -13.39
C TYR A 49 11.06 -9.60 -12.27
N TYR A 50 11.23 -10.06 -11.04
CA TYR A 50 11.11 -9.22 -9.86
C TYR A 50 12.00 -7.99 -9.98
N GLU A 51 13.28 -8.18 -10.31
CA GLU A 51 14.24 -7.09 -10.48
C GLU A 51 13.83 -6.08 -11.57
N ASN A 52 13.35 -6.55 -12.72
CA ASN A 52 12.93 -5.66 -13.81
C ASN A 52 11.69 -4.86 -13.41
N TYR A 53 10.72 -5.50 -12.75
CA TYR A 53 9.51 -4.86 -12.27
C TYR A 53 9.79 -3.85 -11.16
N GLN A 54 10.67 -4.16 -10.20
CA GLN A 54 11.09 -3.19 -9.18
C GLN A 54 11.78 -1.97 -9.80
N LYS A 55 12.68 -2.16 -10.77
CA LYS A 55 13.27 -1.05 -11.53
C LYS A 55 12.22 -0.26 -12.31
N ALA A 56 11.22 -0.92 -12.88
CA ALA A 56 10.12 -0.23 -13.55
C ALA A 56 9.32 0.63 -12.58
N LEU A 57 9.05 0.14 -11.36
CA LEU A 57 8.41 0.90 -10.30
C LEU A 57 9.24 2.13 -9.91
N GLU A 58 10.55 1.99 -9.72
CA GLU A 58 11.45 3.11 -9.44
C GLU A 58 11.41 4.16 -10.56
N HIS A 59 11.56 3.76 -11.82
CA HIS A 59 11.49 4.68 -12.95
C HIS A 59 10.13 5.38 -13.05
N SER A 60 9.04 4.65 -12.83
CA SER A 60 7.70 5.20 -12.86
C SER A 60 7.47 6.23 -11.76
N ARG A 61 8.00 6.01 -10.54
CA ARG A 61 7.96 6.98 -9.42
C ARG A 61 8.61 8.31 -9.81
N HIS A 62 9.74 8.25 -10.52
CA HIS A 62 10.47 9.43 -11.04
C HIS A 62 9.89 10.01 -12.33
N GLY A 63 8.76 9.50 -12.84
CA GLY A 63 8.11 10.01 -14.06
C GLY A 63 8.72 9.51 -15.37
N ASN A 64 9.66 8.57 -15.32
CA ASN A 64 10.30 7.97 -16.50
C ASN A 64 9.44 6.81 -17.06
N ILE A 65 8.24 7.12 -17.53
CA ILE A 65 7.22 6.12 -17.90
C ILE A 65 7.70 5.20 -19.04
N MET A 66 8.27 5.76 -20.11
CA MET A 66 8.76 4.97 -21.25
C MET A 66 9.84 3.96 -20.84
N THR A 67 10.75 4.33 -19.92
CA THR A 67 11.77 3.41 -19.40
C THR A 67 11.13 2.29 -18.58
N ALA A 68 10.14 2.62 -17.75
CA ALA A 68 9.41 1.63 -16.97
C ALA A 68 8.68 0.61 -17.87
N GLU A 69 8.01 1.07 -18.94
CA GLU A 69 7.36 0.20 -19.92
C GLU A 69 8.34 -0.71 -20.64
N ASN A 70 9.53 -0.20 -21.00
CA ASN A 70 10.58 -1.01 -21.62
C ASN A 70 11.09 -2.13 -20.69
N LEU A 71 11.20 -1.85 -19.40
CA LEU A 71 11.58 -2.85 -18.38
C LEU A 71 10.50 -3.92 -18.20
N VAL A 72 9.23 -3.52 -18.13
CA VAL A 72 8.08 -4.44 -18.07
C VAL A 72 8.01 -5.32 -19.33
N SER A 73 8.13 -4.71 -20.51
CA SER A 73 8.16 -5.42 -21.79
C SER A 73 9.32 -6.40 -21.88
N ARG A 74 10.50 -6.01 -21.39
CA ARG A 74 11.67 -6.89 -21.31
C ARG A 74 11.39 -8.08 -20.42
N ALA A 75 10.84 -7.88 -19.22
CA ALA A 75 10.48 -8.97 -18.32
C ALA A 75 9.49 -9.95 -18.99
N GLY A 76 8.43 -9.44 -19.63
CA GLY A 76 7.41 -10.28 -20.29
C GLY A 76 7.95 -11.21 -21.38
N LYS A 77 9.03 -10.85 -22.07
CA LYS A 77 9.62 -11.66 -23.16
C LYS A 77 10.30 -12.95 -22.71
N TYR A 78 10.71 -13.05 -21.45
CA TYR A 78 11.44 -14.22 -20.97
C TYR A 78 10.51 -15.22 -20.28
N ILE A 79 9.24 -14.88 -20.03
CA ILE A 79 8.28 -15.77 -19.36
C ILE A 79 7.28 -16.37 -20.33
N ASP A 80 7.20 -17.70 -20.30
CA ASP A 80 6.07 -18.40 -20.89
C ASP A 80 5.10 -18.80 -19.77
N LYS A 81 4.00 -18.05 -19.64
CA LYS A 81 2.98 -18.32 -18.63
C LYS A 81 2.33 -19.71 -18.79
N SER A 82 2.38 -20.31 -19.97
CA SER A 82 1.78 -21.64 -20.20
C SER A 82 2.57 -22.77 -19.52
N LEU A 83 3.85 -22.53 -19.22
CA LEU A 83 4.74 -23.49 -18.56
C LEU A 83 4.74 -23.38 -17.03
N LEU A 84 4.04 -22.39 -16.48
CA LEU A 84 3.96 -22.17 -15.04
C LEU A 84 2.85 -23.00 -14.40
N SER A 85 3.09 -23.47 -13.19
CA SER A 85 2.01 -23.96 -12.31
C SER A 85 1.04 -22.84 -11.93
N GLU A 86 -0.14 -23.19 -11.43
CA GLU A 86 -1.13 -22.19 -11.02
C GLU A 86 -0.62 -21.28 -9.88
N ASP A 87 0.16 -21.81 -8.94
CA ASP A 87 0.76 -21.01 -7.87
C ASP A 87 1.85 -20.07 -8.41
N GLU A 88 2.66 -20.53 -9.36
CA GLU A 88 3.65 -19.70 -10.03
C GLU A 88 2.99 -18.59 -10.88
N LYS A 89 1.86 -18.87 -11.55
CA LYS A 89 1.09 -17.85 -12.26
C LYS A 89 0.54 -16.79 -11.31
N LYS A 90 0.01 -17.20 -10.16
CA LYS A 90 -0.49 -16.26 -9.14
C LYS A 90 0.63 -15.43 -8.53
N LEU A 91 1.78 -16.02 -8.22
CA LEU A 91 2.93 -15.28 -7.71
C LEU A 91 3.48 -14.32 -8.75
N TYR A 92 3.52 -14.73 -10.02
CA TYR A 92 3.87 -13.82 -11.11
C TYR A 92 2.90 -12.63 -11.16
N ASP A 93 1.60 -12.89 -11.16
CA ASP A 93 0.61 -11.82 -11.19
C ASP A 93 0.69 -10.93 -9.93
N LEU A 94 0.99 -11.49 -8.75
CA LEU A 94 1.19 -10.73 -7.51
C LEU A 94 2.35 -9.73 -7.63
N ILE A 95 3.42 -10.10 -8.33
CA ILE A 95 4.57 -9.22 -8.59
C ILE A 95 4.22 -8.16 -9.65
N CYS A 96 3.58 -8.56 -10.75
CA CYS A 96 3.45 -7.73 -11.94
C CYS A 96 2.26 -6.77 -11.90
N VAL A 97 1.07 -7.28 -11.55
CA VAL A 97 -0.19 -6.53 -11.61
C VAL A 97 -0.17 -5.23 -10.79
N PRO A 98 0.39 -5.17 -9.56
CA PRO A 98 0.41 -3.91 -8.81
C PRO A 98 1.23 -2.81 -9.50
N ILE A 99 2.31 -3.20 -10.20
CA ILE A 99 3.20 -2.26 -10.89
C ILE A 99 2.57 -1.81 -12.21
N ASP A 100 1.92 -2.71 -12.93
CA ASP A 100 1.12 -2.35 -14.11
C ASP A 100 -0.01 -1.38 -13.73
N ALA A 101 -0.73 -1.66 -12.64
CA ALA A 101 -1.76 -0.78 -12.09
C ALA A 101 -1.19 0.61 -11.74
N TYR A 102 0.00 0.66 -11.15
CA TYR A 102 0.68 1.92 -10.86
C TYR A 102 1.06 2.68 -12.15
N LEU A 103 1.50 1.99 -13.21
CA LEU A 103 1.77 2.63 -14.50
C LEU A 103 0.51 3.24 -15.12
N HIS A 104 -0.63 2.53 -15.07
CA HIS A 104 -1.92 3.08 -15.50
C HIS A 104 -2.31 4.32 -14.67
N TYR A 105 -2.15 4.25 -13.34
CA TYR A 105 -2.37 5.39 -12.46
C TYR A 105 -1.51 6.60 -12.84
N ARG A 106 -0.22 6.38 -13.14
CA ARG A 106 0.70 7.45 -13.55
C ARG A 106 0.34 8.08 -14.89
N LYS A 107 -0.29 7.33 -15.79
CA LYS A 107 -0.80 7.81 -17.09
C LYS A 107 -2.18 8.47 -16.98
N GLY A 108 -2.84 8.41 -15.82
CA GLY A 108 -4.20 8.92 -15.63
C GLY A 108 -5.30 7.94 -16.07
N ASP A 109 -4.95 6.71 -16.41
CA ASP A 109 -5.91 5.65 -16.70
C ASP A 109 -6.39 5.01 -15.38
N PHE A 110 -7.27 5.74 -14.69
CA PHE A 110 -7.74 5.36 -13.36
C PHE A 110 -8.61 4.10 -13.36
N SER A 111 -9.31 3.81 -14.46
CA SER A 111 -10.13 2.60 -14.59
C SER A 111 -9.26 1.34 -14.62
N ALA A 112 -8.20 1.34 -15.44
CA ALA A 112 -7.27 0.22 -15.49
C ALA A 112 -6.46 0.10 -14.18
N ALA A 113 -6.06 1.24 -13.59
CA ALA A 113 -5.40 1.26 -12.29
C ALA A 113 -6.27 0.61 -11.20
N PHE A 114 -7.55 1.01 -11.12
CA PHE A 114 -8.50 0.46 -10.16
C PHE A 114 -8.67 -1.06 -10.34
N THR A 115 -8.88 -1.51 -11.58
CA THR A 115 -9.06 -2.93 -11.91
C THR A 115 -7.83 -3.75 -11.52
N GLY A 116 -6.64 -3.27 -11.86
CA GLY A 116 -5.39 -3.93 -11.50
C GLY A 116 -5.18 -3.99 -9.99
N THR A 117 -5.41 -2.89 -9.27
CA THR A 117 -5.29 -2.86 -7.81
C THR A 117 -6.29 -3.79 -7.11
N LYS A 118 -7.55 -3.87 -7.58
CA LYS A 118 -8.54 -4.84 -7.07
C LYS A 118 -8.07 -6.28 -7.28
N LYS A 119 -7.57 -6.60 -8.49
CA LYS A 119 -7.00 -7.93 -8.77
C LYS A 119 -5.83 -8.26 -7.84
N THR A 120 -4.98 -7.28 -7.50
CA THR A 120 -3.91 -7.49 -6.53
C THR A 120 -4.46 -7.83 -5.14
N MET A 121 -5.52 -7.17 -4.67
CA MET A 121 -6.13 -7.48 -3.36
C MET A 121 -6.63 -8.93 -3.27
N GLU A 122 -7.16 -9.47 -4.37
CA GLU A 122 -7.58 -10.88 -4.46
C GLU A 122 -6.38 -11.83 -4.40
N LEU A 123 -5.29 -11.50 -5.10
CA LEU A 123 -4.03 -12.25 -5.05
C LEU A 123 -3.39 -12.19 -3.66
N ASP A 124 -3.43 -11.04 -3.00
CA ASP A 124 -2.95 -10.90 -1.63
C ASP A 124 -3.71 -11.83 -0.68
N SER A 125 -5.04 -11.90 -0.82
CA SER A 125 -5.89 -12.80 -0.03
C SER A 125 -5.54 -14.28 -0.22
N TYR A 126 -5.02 -14.64 -1.39
CA TYR A 126 -4.54 -16.00 -1.65
C TYR A 126 -3.26 -16.31 -0.86
N PHE A 127 -2.34 -15.35 -0.76
CA PHE A 127 -1.02 -15.56 -0.17
C PHE A 127 -0.90 -15.19 1.32
N GLU A 128 -1.78 -14.33 1.86
CA GLU A 128 -1.69 -13.82 3.25
C GLU A 128 -1.67 -14.90 4.32
N LYS A 129 -2.32 -16.05 4.08
CA LYS A 129 -2.29 -17.20 5.00
C LYS A 129 -0.94 -17.88 5.09
N LYS A 130 -0.22 -17.94 3.96
CA LYS A 130 1.10 -18.59 3.87
C LYS A 130 2.23 -17.61 4.17
N PHE A 131 2.02 -16.33 3.86
CA PHE A 131 2.98 -15.25 4.01
C PHE A 131 2.30 -14.05 4.69
N PRO A 132 2.29 -14.00 6.04
CA PRO A 132 1.54 -12.99 6.79
C PRO A 132 1.81 -11.54 6.41
N ILE A 133 3.03 -11.23 5.96
CA ILE A 133 3.42 -9.90 5.51
C ILE A 133 2.61 -9.40 4.30
N VAL A 134 2.07 -10.32 3.49
CA VAL A 134 1.23 -10.00 2.34
C VAL A 134 -0.05 -9.27 2.78
N PHE A 135 -0.49 -9.46 4.03
CA PHE A 135 -1.59 -8.68 4.59
C PHE A 135 -1.31 -7.16 4.58
N PHE A 136 -0.07 -6.74 4.83
CA PHE A 136 0.31 -5.34 4.75
C PHE A 136 0.35 -4.84 3.29
N HIS A 137 0.78 -5.68 2.36
CA HIS A 137 0.67 -5.37 0.93
C HIS A 137 -0.80 -5.19 0.51
N LYS A 138 -1.70 -6.01 1.03
CA LYS A 138 -3.15 -5.90 0.82
C LYS A 138 -3.73 -4.60 1.34
N ILE A 139 -3.30 -4.15 2.53
CA ILE A 139 -3.69 -2.83 3.08
C ILE A 139 -3.14 -1.71 2.20
N GLN A 140 -1.91 -1.86 1.68
CA GLN A 140 -1.34 -0.92 0.74
C GLN A 140 -2.14 -0.83 -0.57
N GLN A 141 -2.76 -1.92 -1.03
CA GLN A 141 -3.62 -1.89 -2.21
C GLN A 141 -4.94 -1.14 -1.99
N ILE A 142 -5.63 -1.36 -0.87
CA ILE A 142 -6.84 -0.56 -0.57
C ILE A 142 -6.47 0.93 -0.39
N HIS A 143 -5.30 1.24 0.18
CA HIS A 143 -4.80 2.62 0.20
C HIS A 143 -4.52 3.17 -1.21
N ASN A 144 -3.99 2.36 -2.13
CA ASN A 144 -3.82 2.78 -3.53
C ASN A 144 -5.16 3.11 -4.22
N LEU A 145 -6.25 2.44 -3.86
CA LEU A 145 -7.59 2.82 -4.34
C LEU A 145 -8.03 4.19 -3.80
N ALA A 146 -7.73 4.54 -2.55
CA ALA A 146 -7.98 5.89 -2.04
C ALA A 146 -7.18 6.95 -2.83
N ARG A 147 -5.91 6.67 -3.16
CA ARG A 147 -5.08 7.55 -4.02
C ARG A 147 -5.67 7.74 -5.41
N ILE A 148 -6.20 6.67 -6.01
CA ILE A 148 -6.90 6.71 -7.30
C ILE A 148 -8.16 7.59 -7.18
N SER A 149 -8.96 7.44 -6.12
CA SER A 149 -10.13 8.28 -5.85
C SER A 149 -9.76 9.75 -5.69
N PHE A 150 -8.74 10.09 -4.90
CA PHE A 150 -8.26 11.48 -4.80
C PHE A 150 -7.86 12.05 -6.17
N ARG A 151 -7.09 11.30 -6.96
CA ARG A 151 -6.65 11.74 -8.29
C ARG A 151 -7.77 11.84 -9.32
N SER A 152 -8.87 11.12 -9.08
CA SER A 152 -10.10 11.17 -9.87
C SER A 152 -11.08 12.25 -9.37
N MET A 153 -10.67 13.07 -8.39
CA MET A 153 -11.50 14.10 -7.74
C MET A 153 -12.72 13.52 -6.98
N GLU A 154 -12.65 12.26 -6.55
CA GLU A 154 -13.65 11.58 -5.73
C GLU A 154 -13.24 11.62 -4.24
N VAL A 155 -13.16 12.83 -3.66
CA VAL A 155 -12.65 13.05 -2.29
C VAL A 155 -13.45 12.25 -1.25
N ASP A 156 -14.78 12.30 -1.29
CA ASP A 156 -15.63 11.60 -0.32
C ASP A 156 -15.39 10.09 -0.33
N ARG A 157 -15.25 9.50 -1.53
CA ARG A 157 -14.94 8.08 -1.68
C ARG A 157 -13.58 7.75 -1.09
N ALA A 158 -12.57 8.58 -1.34
CA ALA A 158 -11.24 8.39 -0.76
C ALA A 158 -11.28 8.41 0.78
N LEU A 159 -12.03 9.33 1.38
CA LEU A 159 -12.18 9.44 2.84
C LEU A 159 -12.93 8.23 3.43
N ILE A 160 -13.94 7.68 2.74
CA ILE A 160 -14.61 6.44 3.16
C ILE A 160 -13.61 5.27 3.19
N ILE A 161 -12.81 5.11 2.14
CA ILE A 161 -11.78 4.06 2.05
C ILE A 161 -10.78 4.21 3.21
N LEU A 162 -10.28 5.43 3.43
CA LEU A 162 -9.32 5.71 4.51
C LEU A 162 -9.92 5.43 5.89
N LYS A 163 -11.19 5.77 6.11
CA LYS A 163 -11.88 5.47 7.36
C LYS A 163 -11.87 3.97 7.66
N ASP A 164 -12.16 3.13 6.67
CA ASP A 164 -12.11 1.68 6.84
C ASP A 164 -10.69 1.19 7.12
N ILE A 165 -9.69 1.71 6.41
CA ILE A 165 -8.27 1.38 6.67
C ILE A 165 -7.88 1.72 8.10
N PHE A 166 -8.24 2.90 8.61
CA PHE A 166 -7.91 3.28 9.98
C PHE A 166 -8.69 2.49 11.03
N ARG A 167 -9.96 2.14 10.78
CA ARG A 167 -10.71 1.21 11.65
C ARG A 167 -10.02 -0.17 11.75
N LEU A 168 -9.48 -0.65 10.64
CA LEU A 168 -8.69 -1.89 10.63
C LEU A 168 -7.39 -1.73 11.42
N LEU A 169 -6.59 -0.70 11.13
CA LEU A 169 -5.25 -0.56 11.71
C LEU A 169 -5.26 -0.14 13.19
N ILE A 170 -6.16 0.79 13.56
CA ILE A 170 -6.23 1.38 14.90
C ILE A 170 -7.12 0.54 15.81
N ASP A 171 -8.37 0.33 15.39
CA ASP A 171 -9.38 -0.34 16.22
C ASP A 171 -9.41 -1.86 16.02
N LYS A 172 -8.54 -2.42 15.16
CA LYS A 172 -8.51 -3.85 14.81
C LYS A 172 -9.89 -4.38 14.41
N THR A 173 -10.65 -3.58 13.66
CA THR A 173 -11.98 -3.97 13.18
C THR A 173 -11.86 -4.68 11.84
N GLN A 174 -12.53 -5.83 11.70
CA GLN A 174 -12.67 -6.47 10.40
C GLN A 174 -13.43 -5.56 9.44
N ILE A 175 -12.87 -5.38 8.24
CA ILE A 175 -13.50 -4.61 7.17
C ILE A 175 -13.74 -5.49 5.94
N THR A 176 -14.64 -5.07 5.07
CA THR A 176 -14.85 -5.68 3.76
C THR A 176 -14.94 -4.57 2.74
N PHE A 177 -14.12 -4.67 1.69
CA PHE A 177 -14.07 -3.68 0.63
C PHE A 177 -14.03 -4.39 -0.72
N GLU A 178 -14.97 -4.08 -1.62
CA GLU A 178 -15.02 -4.67 -2.97
C GLU A 178 -14.96 -6.21 -2.96
N ASP A 179 -15.72 -6.83 -2.05
CA ASP A 179 -15.79 -8.29 -1.79
C ASP A 179 -14.54 -8.92 -1.18
N VAL A 180 -13.53 -8.11 -0.83
CA VAL A 180 -12.31 -8.56 -0.16
C VAL A 180 -12.40 -8.32 1.35
N VAL A 181 -12.22 -9.38 2.13
CA VAL A 181 -12.25 -9.32 3.60
C VAL A 181 -10.84 -9.04 4.15
N TYR A 182 -10.75 -8.15 5.13
CA TYR A 182 -9.53 -7.87 5.87
C TYR A 182 -9.74 -8.26 7.33
N ASP A 183 -9.21 -9.42 7.71
CA ASP A 183 -9.30 -9.93 9.07
C ASP A 183 -8.15 -9.36 9.93
N PRO A 184 -8.44 -8.63 11.02
CA PRO A 184 -7.43 -8.05 11.89
C PRO A 184 -6.50 -9.10 12.53
N ILE A 185 -6.85 -10.39 12.54
CA ILE A 185 -5.96 -11.46 13.04
C ILE A 185 -4.59 -11.46 12.35
N TYR A 186 -4.54 -11.09 11.06
CA TYR A 186 -3.28 -11.02 10.31
C TYR A 186 -2.39 -9.84 10.72
N LEU A 187 -2.94 -8.82 11.41
CA LEU A 187 -2.10 -7.80 12.05
C LEU A 187 -1.27 -8.40 13.20
N GLU A 188 -1.79 -9.42 13.87
CA GLU A 188 -1.14 -10.06 15.03
C GLU A 188 -0.08 -11.08 14.62
N TYR A 189 -0.09 -11.53 13.37
CA TYR A 189 0.94 -12.38 12.79
C TYR A 189 2.17 -11.61 12.30
N ASN A 190 2.14 -10.28 12.41
CA ASN A 190 3.22 -9.38 12.04
C ASN A 190 3.61 -8.51 13.25
N SER A 191 4.68 -7.73 13.10
CA SER A 191 5.09 -6.81 14.17
C SER A 191 4.10 -5.66 14.35
N ASP A 192 3.89 -5.27 15.61
CA ASP A 192 3.09 -4.09 15.92
C ASP A 192 3.74 -2.80 15.39
N ASP A 193 5.06 -2.79 15.28
CA ASP A 193 5.84 -1.69 14.70
C ASP A 193 5.51 -1.47 13.23
N LEU A 194 5.31 -2.53 12.45
CA LEU A 194 4.88 -2.44 11.05
C LEU A 194 3.47 -1.82 10.93
N ARG A 195 2.56 -2.21 11.82
CA ARG A 195 1.22 -1.60 11.93
C ARG A 195 1.29 -0.10 12.19
N LYS A 196 2.10 0.30 13.17
CA LYS A 196 2.33 1.72 13.49
C LYS A 196 2.95 2.46 12.32
N SER A 197 3.99 1.91 11.70
CA SER A 197 4.64 2.50 10.52
C SER A 197 3.65 2.76 9.38
N MET A 198 2.80 1.77 9.08
CA MET A 198 1.79 1.91 8.03
C MET A 198 0.75 2.99 8.34
N ILE A 199 0.28 3.10 9.59
CA ILE A 199 -0.62 4.19 10.01
C ILE A 199 0.03 5.55 9.71
N PHE A 200 1.31 5.73 10.03
CA PHE A 200 2.02 6.99 9.80
C PHE A 200 2.25 7.29 8.33
N ASP A 201 2.65 6.29 7.55
CA ASP A 201 2.89 6.44 6.12
C ASP A 201 1.59 6.84 5.40
N ILE A 202 0.45 6.26 5.79
CA ILE A 202 -0.87 6.63 5.26
C ILE A 202 -1.25 8.05 5.67
N LEU A 203 -1.17 8.40 6.97
CA LEU A 203 -1.49 9.76 7.44
C LEU A 203 -0.66 10.84 6.73
N THR A 204 0.66 10.61 6.62
CA THR A 204 1.58 11.54 5.96
C THR A 204 1.21 11.75 4.49
N ASP A 205 0.88 10.67 3.78
CA ASP A 205 0.48 10.74 2.38
C ASP A 205 -0.85 11.46 2.17
N VAL A 206 -1.84 11.22 3.05
CA VAL A 206 -3.15 11.90 3.01
C VAL A 206 -3.00 13.41 3.26
N ILE A 207 -2.20 13.81 4.26
CA ILE A 207 -1.94 15.23 4.56
C ILE A 207 -1.22 15.89 3.38
N THR A 208 -0.19 15.24 2.82
CA THR A 208 0.52 15.73 1.63
C THR A 208 -0.39 15.84 0.41
N THR A 209 -1.38 14.95 0.31
CA THR A 209 -2.39 14.97 -0.76
C THR A 209 -3.40 16.10 -0.58
N ALA A 210 -3.77 16.43 0.66
CA ALA A 210 -4.65 17.56 0.98
C ALA A 210 -4.10 18.90 0.45
N GLU A 211 -2.78 19.10 0.54
CA GLU A 211 -2.09 20.30 0.03
C GLU A 211 -2.25 20.53 -1.48
N LYS A 212 -2.67 19.51 -2.24
CA LYS A 212 -2.85 19.57 -3.69
C LYS A 212 -4.29 19.84 -4.12
N HIS A 213 -5.23 19.88 -3.17
CA HIS A 213 -6.65 20.07 -3.43
C HIS A 213 -7.10 21.52 -3.19
N LYS A 214 -8.32 21.85 -3.62
CA LYS A 214 -8.92 23.17 -3.37
C LYS A 214 -9.20 23.36 -1.89
N GLU A 215 -9.30 24.61 -1.43
CA GLU A 215 -9.39 24.94 0.00
C GLU A 215 -10.51 24.20 0.75
N ASN A 216 -11.69 24.06 0.14
CA ASN A 216 -12.82 23.34 0.75
C ASN A 216 -12.52 21.84 0.93
N GLU A 217 -11.99 21.18 -0.09
CA GLU A 217 -11.61 19.76 -0.06
C GLU A 217 -10.42 19.55 0.88
N LYS A 218 -9.42 20.44 0.82
CA LYS A 218 -8.28 20.45 1.73
C LYS A 218 -8.73 20.48 3.19
N ILE A 219 -9.63 21.40 3.55
CA ILE A 219 -10.18 21.47 4.92
C ILE A 219 -10.86 20.16 5.29
N SER A 220 -11.68 19.58 4.41
CA SER A 220 -12.36 18.31 4.68
C SER A 220 -11.37 17.16 4.93
N ILE A 221 -10.30 17.08 4.15
CA ILE A 221 -9.27 16.04 4.29
C ILE A 221 -8.47 16.25 5.58
N LEU A 222 -8.10 17.48 5.91
CA LEU A 222 -7.36 17.78 7.14
C LEU A 222 -8.21 17.60 8.39
N ASP A 223 -9.50 17.91 8.34
CA ASP A 223 -10.44 17.63 9.44
C ASP A 223 -10.57 16.13 9.69
N PHE A 224 -10.61 15.32 8.62
CA PHE A 224 -10.56 13.86 8.74
C PHE A 224 -9.26 13.38 9.42
N CYS A 225 -8.09 13.89 9.00
CA CYS A 225 -6.82 13.52 9.63
C CYS A 225 -6.74 13.93 11.11
N ASP A 226 -7.28 15.09 11.47
CA ASP A 226 -7.35 15.56 12.86
C ASP A 226 -8.26 14.65 13.71
N GLU A 227 -9.40 14.19 13.17
CA GLU A 227 -10.27 13.21 13.84
C GLU A 227 -9.51 11.90 14.13
N ILE A 228 -8.74 11.38 13.15
CA ILE A 228 -7.96 10.15 13.34
C ILE A 228 -6.90 10.31 14.44
N ILE A 229 -6.15 11.41 14.43
CA ILE A 229 -5.03 11.61 15.37
C ILE A 229 -5.50 11.96 16.78
N THR A 230 -6.69 12.54 16.91
CA THR A 230 -7.32 12.82 18.20
C THR A 230 -8.12 11.63 18.74
N HIS A 231 -8.37 10.61 17.92
CA HIS A 231 -9.10 9.40 18.32
C HIS A 231 -8.43 8.70 19.52
N SER A 232 -9.23 8.31 20.51
CA SER A 232 -8.71 7.78 21.77
C SER A 232 -7.87 6.50 21.61
N SER A 233 -8.23 5.63 20.67
CA SER A 233 -7.48 4.42 20.32
C SER A 233 -6.10 4.76 19.73
N PHE A 234 -6.00 5.84 18.93
CA PHE A 234 -4.73 6.29 18.35
C PHE A 234 -3.77 6.79 19.44
N ASN A 235 -4.27 7.60 20.39
CA ASN A 235 -3.46 8.07 21.52
C ASN A 235 -2.93 6.92 22.41
N LYS A 236 -3.69 5.83 22.54
CA LYS A 236 -3.23 4.62 23.25
C LYS A 236 -2.08 3.92 22.52
N LEU A 237 -2.10 3.88 21.19
CA LEU A 237 -1.01 3.33 20.37
C LEU A 237 0.28 4.12 20.52
N GLU A 238 0.20 5.45 20.61
CA GLU A 238 1.36 6.33 20.87
C GLU A 238 1.90 6.17 22.29
N THR A 239 1.03 6.05 23.29
CA THR A 239 1.47 5.91 24.70
C THR A 239 2.22 4.60 24.92
N GLN A 240 1.83 3.52 24.23
CA GLN A 240 2.55 2.25 24.22
C GLN A 240 3.85 2.28 23.40
N ALA A 241 4.07 3.32 22.59
CA ALA A 241 5.29 3.50 21.82
C ALA A 241 6.40 4.26 22.59
N ILE A 242 6.05 4.98 23.65
CA ILE A 242 6.97 5.81 24.45
C ILE A 242 7.48 5.04 25.69
N LEU A 243 6.74 4.04 26.15
CA LEU A 243 7.15 3.08 27.20
C LEU A 243 7.86 1.86 26.61
#